data_AF-E1WUV4-F1
#
_entry.id   AF-E1WUV4-F1
#
_cell.length_a   1.000
_cell.length_b   1.000
_cell.length_c   1.000
_cell.angle_alpha   90.00
_cell.angle_beta   90.00
_cell.angle_gamma   90.00
#
_symmetry.space_group_name_H-M   'P 1'
#
loop_
_entity.id
_entity.type
_entity.pdbx_description
1 polymer ?
#
loop_
_entity_poly.entity_id
_entity_poly.type
_entity_poly.pdbx_seq_one_letter_code
_entity_poly.pdbx_strand_id
1 'polypeptide(L)'
;MVEIRKIEEVWGGVDIPEITGVYDPLSGLRDGTITSQAPIVVSGYNLNRYALENIRLCLVTHAKPEQVIDIRLVYTYSEGKVVVALPELKPGEYRPAVILKGDEKKVYVLPMRWVVRGRWRR
;
A
#
# COMPACT_ATOMS: atom_id res chain seq x y z
N MET A 1 19.32 7.62 2.64
CA MET A 1 18.31 8.39 1.90
C MET A 1 17.53 7.39 1.08
N VAL A 2 16.20 7.35 1.25
CA VAL A 2 15.33 6.45 0.46
C VAL A 2 15.01 7.18 -0.85
N GLU A 3 15.17 6.49 -1.97
CA GLU A 3 14.85 7.03 -3.28
C GLU A 3 13.41 6.65 -3.67
N ILE A 4 12.59 7.63 -4.00
CA ILE A 4 11.18 7.42 -4.36
C ILE A 4 11.06 7.48 -5.87
N ARG A 5 10.53 6.42 -6.47
CA ARG A 5 10.34 6.30 -7.92
C ARG A 5 8.90 6.00 -8.27
N LYS A 6 8.50 6.36 -9.49
CA LYS A 6 7.24 5.86 -10.06
C LYS A 6 7.44 4.40 -10.47
N ILE A 7 6.41 3.59 -10.27
CA ILE A 7 6.48 2.17 -10.66
C ILE A 7 6.65 1.98 -12.17
N GLU A 8 6.20 2.95 -12.97
CA GLU A 8 6.38 3.04 -14.42
C GLU A 8 7.85 3.09 -14.86
N GLU A 9 8.80 3.26 -13.95
CA GLU A 9 10.24 3.26 -14.28
C GLU A 9 10.88 1.86 -14.16
N VAL A 10 10.12 0.87 -13.69
CA VAL A 10 10.57 -0.52 -13.48
C VAL A 10 10.15 -1.41 -14.65
N TRP A 11 10.57 -1.06 -15.87
CA TRP A 11 10.35 -1.93 -17.03
C TRP A 11 11.51 -2.92 -17.17
N GLY A 12 11.32 -4.13 -16.65
CA GLY A 12 12.26 -5.25 -16.83
C GLY A 12 12.06 -6.39 -15.84
N GLY A 13 11.22 -7.38 -16.19
CA GLY A 13 11.29 -8.74 -15.65
C GLY A 13 10.73 -9.02 -14.25
N VAL A 14 10.13 -8.05 -13.55
CA VAL A 14 9.48 -8.27 -12.24
C VAL A 14 7.97 -8.10 -12.40
N ASP A 15 7.19 -9.15 -12.10
CA ASP A 15 5.73 -9.02 -11.97
C ASP A 15 5.42 -8.24 -10.69
N ILE A 16 5.37 -6.92 -10.80
CA ILE A 16 5.09 -6.04 -9.70
C ILE A 16 3.58 -6.09 -9.39
N PRO A 17 3.18 -6.06 -8.10
CA PRO A 17 1.79 -5.89 -7.70
C PRO A 17 1.17 -4.63 -8.29
N GLU A 18 0.05 -4.80 -8.98
CA GLU A 18 -0.78 -3.70 -9.43
C GLU A 18 -2.05 -3.67 -8.56
N ILE A 19 -2.34 -2.51 -7.94
CA ILE A 19 -3.56 -2.33 -7.16
C ILE A 19 -4.61 -1.64 -8.02
N THR A 20 -5.76 -2.28 -8.18
CA THR A 20 -6.89 -1.76 -8.98
C THR A 20 -8.05 -1.28 -8.11
N GLY A 21 -8.08 -1.66 -6.83
CA GLY A 21 -9.17 -1.28 -5.94
C GLY A 21 -8.89 -1.54 -4.47
N VAL A 22 -9.69 -0.89 -3.64
CA VAL A 22 -9.71 -1.11 -2.19
C VAL A 22 -11.16 -1.12 -1.71
N TYR A 23 -11.45 -2.01 -0.78
CA TYR A 23 -12.69 -2.04 -0.02
C TYR A 23 -12.34 -1.96 1.46
N ASP A 24 -12.91 -0.99 2.16
CA ASP A 24 -12.82 -0.86 3.61
C ASP A 24 -14.10 -1.47 4.24
N PRO A 25 -14.02 -2.65 4.87
CA PRO A 25 -15.17 -3.29 5.49
C PRO A 25 -15.74 -2.51 6.68
N LEU A 26 -14.93 -1.71 7.37
CA LEU A 26 -15.38 -0.99 8.56
C LEU A 26 -16.26 0.21 8.20
N SER A 27 -15.90 0.94 7.13
CA SER A 27 -16.72 2.06 6.61
C SER A 27 -17.72 1.63 5.53
N GLY A 28 -17.52 0.46 4.91
CA GLY A 28 -18.30 -0.01 3.75
C GLY A 28 -17.87 0.61 2.42
N LEU A 29 -16.84 1.47 2.40
CA LEU A 29 -16.47 2.28 1.25
C LEU A 29 -15.54 1.55 0.28
N ARG A 30 -15.60 1.96 -1.00
CA ARG A 30 -14.78 1.43 -2.11
C ARG A 30 -14.10 2.54 -2.94
N ASP A 31 -14.10 3.76 -2.42
CA ASP A 31 -13.72 4.98 -3.14
C ASP A 31 -12.27 5.42 -2.85
N GLY A 32 -11.48 4.56 -2.19
CA GLY A 32 -10.15 4.92 -1.69
C GLY A 32 -10.15 5.48 -0.27
N THR A 33 -11.31 5.73 0.35
CA THR A 33 -11.35 6.06 1.78
C THR A 33 -11.07 4.80 2.60
N ILE A 34 -10.11 4.89 3.54
CA ILE A 34 -9.71 3.78 4.41
C ILE A 34 -9.75 4.19 5.88
N THR A 35 -10.05 3.24 6.76
CA THR A 35 -10.08 3.45 8.20
C THR A 35 -8.76 3.06 8.85
N SER A 36 -8.17 3.99 9.63
CA SER A 36 -6.96 3.75 10.43
C SER A 36 -7.14 2.55 11.36
N GLN A 37 -6.11 1.73 11.54
CA GLN A 37 -6.13 0.50 12.37
C GLN A 37 -7.19 -0.54 11.97
N ALA A 38 -7.79 -0.44 10.78
CA ALA A 38 -8.77 -1.39 10.28
C ALA A 38 -8.16 -2.34 9.24
N PRO A 39 -8.70 -3.56 9.09
CA PRO A 39 -8.41 -4.38 7.92
C PRO A 39 -9.06 -3.75 6.68
N ILE A 40 -8.38 -3.82 5.55
CA ILE A 40 -8.93 -3.48 4.22
C ILE A 40 -8.72 -4.65 3.27
N VAL A 41 -9.58 -4.76 2.25
CA VAL A 41 -9.42 -5.71 1.15
C VAL A 41 -8.88 -4.96 -0.05
N VAL A 42 -7.68 -5.33 -0.50
CA VAL A 42 -7.04 -4.76 -1.68
C VAL A 42 -7.21 -5.74 -2.84
N SER A 43 -7.64 -5.22 -4.00
CA SER A 43 -7.78 -6.00 -5.23
C SER A 43 -6.80 -5.55 -6.30
N GLY A 44 -6.39 -6.47 -7.17
CA GLY A 44 -5.33 -6.20 -8.14
C GLY A 44 -4.77 -7.43 -8.83
N TYR A 45 -3.61 -7.25 -9.46
CA TYR A 45 -2.84 -8.29 -10.15
C TYR A 45 -1.52 -8.53 -9.43
N ASN A 46 -0.98 -9.74 -9.54
CA ASN A 46 0.31 -10.14 -8.95
C ASN A 46 0.40 -9.92 -7.43
N LEU A 47 -0.74 -9.86 -6.71
CA LEU A 47 -0.76 -9.59 -5.28
C LEU A 47 -0.22 -10.76 -4.45
N ASN A 48 -0.19 -11.97 -5.01
CA ASN A 48 0.47 -13.13 -4.42
C ASN A 48 1.98 -12.90 -4.15
N ARG A 49 2.61 -11.93 -4.82
CA ARG A 49 4.02 -11.59 -4.58
C ARG A 49 4.29 -11.04 -3.17
N TYR A 50 3.29 -10.49 -2.49
CA TYR A 50 3.41 -10.08 -1.09
C TYR A 50 3.60 -11.29 -0.17
N ALA A 51 2.92 -12.41 -0.43
CA ALA A 51 3.05 -13.63 0.37
C ALA A 51 4.36 -14.39 0.14
N LEU A 52 5.00 -14.18 -1.02
CA LEU A 52 6.31 -14.76 -1.33
C LEU A 52 7.47 -14.00 -0.68
N GLU A 53 7.18 -12.97 0.13
CA GLU A 53 8.14 -12.11 0.84
C GLU A 53 9.20 -11.43 -0.05
N ASN A 54 8.98 -11.41 -1.36
CA ASN A 54 9.87 -10.75 -2.31
C ASN A 54 9.57 -9.25 -2.42
N ILE A 55 8.38 -8.84 -1.98
CA ILE A 55 7.89 -7.47 -2.09
C ILE A 55 7.17 -7.12 -0.80
N ARG A 56 7.49 -5.96 -0.22
CA ARG A 56 6.80 -5.41 0.95
C ARG A 56 5.88 -4.28 0.54
N LEU A 57 4.64 -4.31 1.03
CA LEU A 57 3.69 -3.21 0.88
C LEU A 57 4.00 -2.13 1.93
N CYS A 58 3.99 -0.88 1.53
CA CYS A 58 4.13 0.26 2.43
C CYS A 58 3.23 1.42 1.98
N LEU A 59 3.16 2.46 2.81
CA LEU A 59 2.49 3.72 2.48
C LEU A 59 3.49 4.86 2.50
N VAL A 60 3.37 5.76 1.54
CA VAL A 60 4.02 7.06 1.58
C VAL A 60 2.97 8.15 1.74
N THR A 61 3.31 9.19 2.48
CA THR A 61 2.42 10.35 2.63
C THR A 61 2.75 11.39 1.57
N HIS A 62 1.75 12.12 1.07
CA HIS A 62 2.02 13.23 0.15
C HIS A 62 2.78 14.38 0.85
N ALA A 63 2.55 14.58 2.16
CA ALA A 63 3.14 15.67 2.92
C ALA A 63 4.62 15.45 3.27
N LYS A 64 5.03 14.18 3.44
CA LYS A 64 6.37 13.74 3.82
C LYS A 64 6.67 12.42 3.10
N PRO A 65 7.09 12.48 1.82
CA PRO A 65 7.37 11.29 1.03
C PRO A 65 8.50 10.42 1.62
N GLU A 66 9.45 11.04 2.33
CA GLU A 66 10.54 10.37 3.03
C GLU A 66 10.07 9.48 4.20
N GLN A 67 8.85 9.73 4.70
CA GLN A 67 8.23 8.92 5.73
C GLN A 67 7.50 7.74 5.10
N VAL A 68 8.21 6.62 5.01
CA VAL A 68 7.66 5.33 4.58
C VAL A 68 7.06 4.63 5.80
N ILE A 69 5.78 4.27 5.71
CA ILE A 69 5.05 3.55 6.75
C ILE A 69 4.92 2.10 6.29
N ASP A 70 5.58 1.21 7.01
CA ASP A 70 5.60 -0.22 6.70
C ASP A 70 4.26 -0.89 7.03
N ILE A 71 3.75 -1.71 6.11
CA ILE A 71 2.56 -2.54 6.34
C ILE A 71 3.03 -3.97 6.54
N ARG A 72 3.05 -4.42 7.79
CA ARG A 72 3.61 -5.71 8.19
C ARG A 72 2.67 -6.89 7.96
N LEU A 73 1.37 -6.64 7.92
CA LEU A 73 0.34 -7.66 7.94
C LEU A 73 -0.45 -7.64 6.64
N VAL A 74 -0.03 -8.50 5.71
CA VAL A 74 -0.66 -8.72 4.42
C VAL A 74 -0.98 -10.21 4.28
N TYR A 75 -2.25 -10.55 4.13
CA TYR A 75 -2.73 -11.92 4.07
C TYR A 75 -3.36 -12.19 2.70
N THR A 76 -2.96 -13.29 2.05
CA THR A 76 -3.60 -13.70 0.80
C THR A 76 -5.03 -14.15 1.05
N TYR A 77 -5.98 -13.55 0.32
CA TYR A 77 -7.38 -13.97 0.31
C TYR A 77 -7.71 -14.80 -0.93
N SER A 78 -7.23 -14.36 -2.09
CA SER A 78 -7.33 -15.05 -3.39
C SER A 78 -6.25 -14.53 -4.32
N GLU A 79 -6.10 -15.10 -5.52
CA GLU A 79 -5.10 -14.67 -6.51
C GLU A 79 -5.13 -13.14 -6.78
N GLY A 80 -6.31 -12.56 -6.87
CA GLY A 80 -6.51 -11.12 -7.13
C GLY A 80 -6.86 -10.28 -5.91
N LYS A 81 -6.78 -10.81 -4.68
CA LYS A 81 -7.12 -10.07 -3.45
C LYS A 81 -6.24 -10.42 -2.26
N VAL A 82 -5.88 -9.40 -1.50
CA VAL A 82 -5.23 -9.53 -0.19
C VAL A 82 -5.99 -8.76 0.86
N VAL A 83 -5.93 -9.24 2.11
CA VAL A 83 -6.37 -8.48 3.28
C VAL A 83 -5.15 -7.81 3.89
N VAL A 84 -5.26 -6.51 4.14
CA VAL A 84 -4.19 -5.70 4.70
C VAL A 84 -4.67 -5.15 6.04
N ALA A 85 -3.92 -5.41 7.12
CA ALA A 85 -4.20 -4.74 8.40
C ALA A 85 -3.41 -3.43 8.45
N LEU A 86 -4.14 -2.30 8.42
CA LEU A 86 -3.52 -0.99 8.44
C LEU A 86 -2.94 -0.69 9.83
N PRO A 87 -1.77 -0.04 9.91
CA PRO A 87 -1.28 0.50 11.18
C PRO A 87 -2.10 1.73 11.59
N GLU A 88 -1.69 2.37 12.68
CA GLU A 88 -2.22 3.69 13.02
C GLU A 88 -1.78 4.73 11.98
N LEU A 89 -2.76 5.34 11.34
CA LEU A 89 -2.59 6.39 10.33
C LEU A 89 -3.26 7.68 10.78
N LYS A 90 -2.57 8.80 10.51
CA LYS A 90 -3.11 10.15 10.67
C LYS A 90 -4.12 10.45 9.56
N PRO A 91 -5.10 11.33 9.78
CA PRO A 91 -5.89 11.88 8.70
C PRO A 91 -5.00 12.51 7.63
N GLY A 92 -5.28 12.18 6.37
CA GLY A 92 -4.47 12.62 5.26
C GLY A 92 -4.51 11.66 4.07
N GLU A 93 -3.70 12.00 3.08
CA GLU A 93 -3.56 11.25 1.85
C GLU A 93 -2.30 10.40 1.84
N TYR A 94 -2.51 9.14 1.46
CA TYR A 94 -1.49 8.12 1.37
C TYR A 94 -1.49 7.53 -0.03
N ARG A 95 -0.32 7.09 -0.47
CA ARG A 95 -0.19 6.25 -1.67
C ARG A 95 0.41 4.91 -1.26
N PRO A 96 -0.18 3.79 -1.69
CA PRO A 96 0.49 2.52 -1.56
C PRO A 96 1.76 2.53 -2.40
N ALA A 97 2.79 1.89 -1.86
CA ALA A 97 4.08 1.77 -2.47
C ALA A 97 4.66 0.39 -2.15
N VAL A 98 5.69 0.01 -2.89
CA VAL A 98 6.36 -1.27 -2.70
C VAL A 98 7.85 -1.10 -2.51
N ILE A 99 8.41 -1.95 -1.65
CA ILE A 99 9.86 -2.14 -1.52
C ILE A 99 10.18 -3.54 -2.01
N LEU A 100 11.11 -3.64 -2.96
CA LEU A 100 11.56 -4.91 -3.52
C LEU A 100 12.67 -5.49 -2.64
N LYS A 101 12.61 -6.80 -2.38
CA LYS A 101 13.69 -7.52 -1.72
C LYS A 101 14.95 -7.43 -2.58
N GLY A 102 16.06 -7.03 -1.96
CA GLY A 102 17.33 -6.79 -2.67
C GLY A 102 17.52 -5.36 -3.18
N ASP A 103 16.47 -4.52 -3.18
CA ASP A 103 16.55 -3.08 -3.50
C ASP A 103 15.84 -2.23 -2.44
N GLU A 104 16.20 -2.46 -1.18
CA GLU A 104 15.53 -1.84 -0.02
C GLU A 104 15.77 -0.33 0.10
N LYS A 105 16.64 0.23 -0.75
CA LYS A 105 16.91 1.67 -0.81
C LYS A 105 15.89 2.42 -1.66
N LYS A 106 15.07 1.70 -2.43
CA LYS A 106 14.07 2.28 -3.32
C LYS A 106 12.66 1.95 -2.87
N VAL A 107 11.79 2.94 -3.01
CA VAL A 107 10.35 2.84 -2.79
C VAL A 107 9.66 3.18 -4.09
N TYR A 108 8.85 2.26 -4.58
CA TYR A 108 8.12 2.45 -5.82
C TYR A 108 6.66 2.74 -5.53
N VAL A 109 6.22 3.95 -5.90
CA VAL A 109 4.87 4.41 -5.61
C VAL A 109 3.91 3.88 -6.67
N LEU A 110 2.83 3.25 -6.21
CA LEU A 110 1.76 2.75 -7.06
C LEU A 110 0.77 3.89 -7.37
N PRO A 111 0.11 3.86 -8.54
CA PRO A 111 -0.77 4.94 -9.01
C PRO A 111 -2.16 4.92 -8.33
N MET A 112 -2.21 4.67 -7.02
CA MET A 112 -3.44 4.64 -6.23
C MET A 112 -3.38 5.68 -5.12
N ARG A 113 -4.55 6.17 -4.71
CA ARG A 113 -4.70 7.16 -3.64
C ARG A 113 -5.64 6.61 -2.58
N TRP A 114 -5.17 6.59 -1.34
CA TRP A 114 -5.96 6.23 -0.18
C TRP A 114 -6.07 7.43 0.77
N VAL A 115 -7.25 7.59 1.37
CA VAL A 115 -7.57 8.75 2.22
C VAL A 115 -8.05 8.28 3.57
N VAL A 116 -7.38 8.72 4.63
CA VAL A 116 -7.85 8.55 6.00
C VAL A 116 -8.59 9.83 6.39
N ARG A 117 -9.88 9.72 6.73
CA ARG A 117 -10.70 10.84 7.17
C ARG A 117 -10.79 10.89 8.69
N GLY A 118 -11.06 12.07 9.25
CA GLY A 118 -11.32 12.28 10.67
C GLY A 118 -10.47 13.38 11.30
N ARG A 119 -10.66 13.60 12.61
CA ARG A 119 -9.83 14.51 13.42
C ARG A 119 -8.82 13.68 14.21
N TRP A 120 -7.53 13.98 14.06
CA TRP A 120 -6.50 13.42 14.93
C TRP A 120 -6.69 14.01 16.33
N ARG A 121 -7.11 13.20 17.29
CA ARG A 121 -7.09 13.61 18.70
C ARG A 121 -5.66 13.35 19.21
N ARG A 122 -4.99 14.44 19.61
CA ARG A 122 -3.66 14.38 20.24
C ARG A 122 -3.75 13.75 21.61
#